data_AF-J9DPD4-F1
#
_entry.id   AF-J9DPD4-F1
#
_cell.length_a   1.000
_cell.length_b   1.000
_cell.length_c   1.000
_cell.angle_alpha   90.00
_cell.angle_beta   90.00
_cell.angle_gamma   90.00
#
_symmetry.space_group_name_H-M   'P 1'
#
loop_
_entity.id
_entity.type
_entity.pdbx_description
1 polymer ?
#
loop_
_entity_poly.entity_id
_entity_poly.type
_entity_poly.pdbx_seq_one_letter_code
_entity_poly.pdbx_strand_id
1 'polypeptide(L)'
;QTRKRENLEVVDADRIAIYLELMDSYQQLGQLAEVDAVMREARKRWTDKTEQQQFVLMEANLKLQRKDINGALEKLSSVPTTDANYQIARIKMAEIYLNEKKDKRKFAMCFKYIYYFYFIN
;
A
#
# COMPACT_ATOMS: atom_id res chain seq x y z
N GLN A 1 1.60 6.33 -43.78
CA GLN A 1 0.54 5.83 -42.88
C GLN A 1 0.94 6.15 -41.45
N THR A 2 0.11 6.92 -40.78
CA THR A 2 0.30 7.50 -39.44
C THR A 2 0.26 6.40 -38.38
N ARG A 3 1.25 6.33 -37.47
CA ARG A 3 1.20 5.46 -36.28
C ARG A 3 -0.01 5.88 -35.43
N LYS A 4 -1.10 5.12 -35.54
CA LYS A 4 -2.28 5.24 -34.68
C LYS A 4 -1.79 4.88 -33.27
N ARG A 5 -1.80 5.84 -32.35
CA ARG A 5 -1.53 5.54 -30.93
C ARG A 5 -2.58 4.51 -30.51
N GLU A 6 -2.16 3.29 -30.24
CA GLU A 6 -3.01 2.32 -29.55
C GLU A 6 -3.39 2.96 -28.23
N ASN A 7 -4.69 3.10 -28.00
CA ASN A 7 -5.22 3.70 -26.79
C ASN A 7 -5.05 2.65 -25.68
N LEU A 8 -3.85 2.59 -25.10
CA LEU A 8 -3.55 1.72 -23.97
C LEU A 8 -4.44 2.18 -22.81
N GLU A 9 -5.46 1.38 -22.49
CA GLU A 9 -6.30 1.62 -21.33
C GLU A 9 -5.44 1.38 -20.09
N VAL A 10 -4.97 2.47 -19.47
CA VAL A 10 -4.17 2.41 -18.25
C VAL A 10 -5.08 1.97 -17.12
N VAL A 11 -4.94 0.70 -16.71
CA VAL A 11 -5.64 0.14 -15.56
C VAL A 11 -5.19 0.86 -14.28
N ASP A 12 -6.06 0.95 -13.29
CA ASP A 12 -5.77 1.73 -12.08
C ASP A 12 -4.54 1.17 -11.31
N ALA A 13 -4.21 -0.12 -11.45
CA ALA A 13 -2.96 -0.69 -10.93
C ALA A 13 -1.69 -0.04 -11.52
N ASP A 14 -1.63 0.13 -12.84
CA ASP A 14 -0.51 0.80 -13.52
C ASP A 14 -0.42 2.26 -13.09
N ARG A 15 -1.57 2.90 -12.93
CA ARG A 15 -1.65 4.28 -12.48
C ARG A 15 -1.15 4.42 -11.04
N ILE A 16 -1.56 3.52 -10.13
CA ILE A 16 -1.04 3.51 -8.75
C ILE A 16 0.48 3.40 -8.77
N ALA A 17 1.04 2.48 -9.58
CA ALA A 17 2.48 2.34 -9.73
C ALA A 17 3.13 3.66 -10.19
N ILE A 18 2.59 4.33 -11.21
CA ILE A 18 3.11 5.62 -11.71
C ILE A 18 3.10 6.70 -10.62
N TYR A 19 2.01 6.84 -9.86
CA TYR A 19 1.95 7.81 -8.76
C TYR A 19 3.03 7.53 -7.71
N LEU A 20 3.29 6.26 -7.38
CA LEU A 20 4.31 5.88 -6.41
C LEU A 20 5.72 6.15 -6.91
N GLU A 21 6.03 5.81 -8.17
CA GLU A 21 7.33 6.12 -8.78
C GLU A 21 7.60 7.63 -8.81
N LEU A 22 6.57 8.44 -9.07
CA LEU A 22 6.67 9.89 -9.01
C LEU A 22 6.96 10.38 -7.58
N MET A 23 6.24 9.85 -6.58
CA MET A 23 6.46 10.18 -5.17
C MET A 23 7.83 9.72 -4.67
N ASP A 24 8.36 8.63 -5.20
CA ASP A 24 9.71 8.19 -4.89
C ASP A 24 10.78 9.07 -5.49
N SER A 25 10.61 9.44 -6.76
CA SER A 25 11.47 10.42 -7.42
C SER A 25 11.53 11.75 -6.66
N TYR A 26 10.38 12.31 -6.27
CA TYR A 26 10.34 13.54 -5.49
C TYR A 26 11.02 13.41 -4.13
N GLN A 27 10.83 12.27 -3.45
CA GLN A 27 11.47 12.08 -2.15
C GLN A 27 12.99 11.94 -2.27
N GLN A 28 13.49 11.22 -3.28
CA GLN A 28 14.93 11.12 -3.54
C GLN A 28 15.57 12.50 -3.81
N LEU A 29 14.79 13.44 -4.37
CA LEU A 29 15.19 14.83 -4.57
C LEU A 29 14.97 15.74 -3.33
N GLY A 30 14.47 15.20 -2.22
CA GLY A 30 14.16 15.97 -1.00
C GLY A 30 12.94 16.90 -1.13
N GLN A 31 12.13 16.76 -2.18
CA GLN A 31 10.99 17.62 -2.47
C GLN A 31 9.72 17.15 -1.75
N LEU A 32 9.72 17.21 -0.42
CA LEU A 32 8.66 16.63 0.42
C LEU A 32 7.28 17.28 0.18
N ALA A 33 7.22 18.57 -0.16
CA ALA A 33 5.97 19.25 -0.49
C ALA A 33 5.28 18.65 -1.73
N GLU A 34 6.07 18.23 -2.73
CA GLU A 34 5.56 17.58 -3.94
C GLU A 34 5.10 16.15 -3.64
N VAL A 35 5.83 15.42 -2.79
CA VAL A 35 5.38 14.11 -2.29
C VAL A 35 4.00 14.25 -1.65
N ASP A 36 3.81 15.24 -0.77
CA ASP A 36 2.53 15.45 -0.10
C ASP A 36 1.41 15.87 -1.08
N ALA A 37 1.74 16.65 -2.11
CA ALA A 37 0.79 17.04 -3.15
C ALA A 37 0.31 15.82 -3.95
N VAL A 38 1.25 15.01 -4.46
CA VAL A 38 0.94 13.79 -5.22
C VAL A 38 0.20 12.78 -4.34
N MET A 39 0.57 12.63 -3.08
CA MET A 39 -0.15 11.76 -2.12
C MET A 39 -1.61 12.21 -1.90
N ARG A 40 -1.87 13.52 -1.78
CA ARG A 40 -3.23 14.06 -1.64
C ARG A 40 -4.06 13.79 -2.89
N GLU A 41 -3.47 13.99 -4.07
CA GLU A 41 -4.13 13.73 -5.34
C GLU A 41 -4.46 12.24 -5.52
N ALA A 42 -3.49 11.37 -5.26
CA ALA A 42 -3.64 9.93 -5.28
C ALA A 42 -4.78 9.47 -4.36
N ARG A 43 -4.79 9.91 -3.09
CA ARG A 43 -5.86 9.59 -2.14
C ARG A 43 -7.21 10.02 -2.68
N LYS A 44 -7.35 11.27 -3.13
CA LYS A 44 -8.62 11.76 -3.69
C LYS A 44 -9.10 10.92 -4.87
N ARG A 45 -8.19 10.42 -5.70
CA ARG A 45 -8.53 9.64 -6.89
C ARG A 45 -9.07 8.24 -6.57
N TRP A 46 -8.53 7.57 -5.57
CA TRP A 46 -8.93 6.21 -5.19
C TRP A 46 -9.80 6.14 -3.95
N THR A 47 -10.19 7.27 -3.37
CA THR A 47 -11.21 7.28 -2.30
C THR A 47 -12.51 6.66 -2.84
N ASP A 48 -13.10 5.74 -2.08
CA ASP A 48 -14.33 5.02 -2.36
C ASP A 48 -14.30 4.14 -3.63
N LYS A 49 -13.10 3.82 -4.13
CA LYS A 49 -12.91 2.88 -5.24
C LYS A 49 -12.47 1.49 -4.77
N THR A 50 -12.73 0.49 -5.60
CA THR A 50 -12.27 -0.89 -5.41
C THR A 50 -10.74 -1.00 -5.27
N GLU A 51 -9.99 -0.12 -5.91
CA GLU A 51 -8.52 -0.11 -5.90
C GLU A 51 -7.93 0.66 -4.71
N GLN A 52 -8.77 1.24 -3.82
CA GLN A 52 -8.31 2.01 -2.67
C GLN A 52 -7.33 1.21 -1.80
N GLN A 53 -7.66 -0.04 -1.49
CA GLN A 53 -6.82 -0.85 -0.61
C GLN A 53 -5.55 -1.35 -1.31
N GLN A 54 -5.57 -1.51 -2.65
CA GLN A 54 -4.34 -1.74 -3.40
C GLN A 54 -3.39 -0.54 -3.28
N PHE A 55 -3.92 0.70 -3.38
CA PHE A 55 -3.13 1.91 -3.15
C PHE A 55 -2.54 1.93 -1.73
N VAL A 56 -3.33 1.60 -0.70
CA VAL A 56 -2.87 1.52 0.70
C VAL A 56 -1.73 0.50 0.88
N LEU A 57 -1.84 -0.69 0.27
CA LEU A 57 -0.79 -1.71 0.31
C LEU A 57 0.52 -1.22 -0.31
N MET A 58 0.43 -0.52 -1.44
CA MET A 58 1.61 -0.02 -2.13
C MET A 58 2.21 1.22 -1.44
N GLU A 59 1.38 2.09 -0.82
CA GLU A 59 1.84 3.18 0.07
C GLU A 59 2.63 2.61 1.25
N ALA A 60 2.17 1.51 1.85
CA ALA A 60 2.91 0.85 2.92
C ALA A 60 4.29 0.34 2.45
N ASN A 61 4.39 -0.23 1.25
CA ASN A 61 5.68 -0.67 0.70
C ASN A 61 6.64 0.51 0.50
N LEU A 62 6.15 1.64 -0.03
CA LEU A 62 6.94 2.86 -0.19
C LEU A 62 7.51 3.33 1.15
N LYS A 63 6.68 3.34 2.21
CA LYS A 63 7.12 3.67 3.57
C LYS A 63 8.21 2.72 4.09
N LEU A 64 8.10 1.42 3.82
CA LEU A 64 9.14 0.44 4.19
C LEU A 64 10.47 0.70 3.49
N GLN A 65 10.45 0.96 2.17
CA GLN A 65 11.66 1.31 1.42
C GLN A 65 12.39 2.51 2.03
N ARG A 66 11.62 3.42 2.64
CA ARG A 66 12.09 4.65 3.28
C ARG A 66 12.41 4.48 4.76
N LYS A 67 12.39 3.25 5.27
CA LYS A 67 12.59 2.89 6.69
C LYS A 67 11.56 3.52 7.64
N ASP A 68 10.43 4.01 7.13
CA ASP A 68 9.26 4.42 7.94
C ASP A 68 8.44 3.19 8.33
N ILE A 69 9.01 2.37 9.22
CA ILE A 69 8.41 1.11 9.64
C ILE A 69 7.07 1.33 10.36
N ASN A 70 6.97 2.39 11.16
CA ASN A 70 5.76 2.68 11.92
C ASN A 70 4.62 3.15 10.99
N GLY A 71 4.92 4.06 10.06
CA GLY A 71 3.91 4.50 9.10
C GLY A 71 3.46 3.37 8.18
N ALA A 72 4.35 2.46 7.79
CA ALA A 72 3.96 1.28 7.01
C ALA A 72 2.96 0.40 7.78
N LEU A 73 3.24 0.12 9.07
CA LEU A 73 2.34 -0.64 9.93
C LEU A 73 1.00 0.05 10.14
N GLU A 74 0.97 1.38 10.22
CA GLU A 74 -0.27 2.17 10.32
C GLU A 74 -1.14 2.02 9.07
N LYS A 75 -0.55 2.09 7.87
CA LYS A 75 -1.29 1.91 6.62
C LYS A 75 -1.80 0.48 6.45
N LEU A 76 -0.99 -0.51 6.78
CA LEU A 76 -1.44 -1.90 6.72
C LEU A 76 -2.53 -2.18 7.76
N SER A 77 -2.46 -1.55 8.93
CA SER A 77 -3.45 -1.75 10.00
C SER A 77 -4.83 -1.24 9.63
N SER A 78 -4.93 -0.19 8.81
CA SER A 78 -6.18 0.46 8.40
C SER A 78 -7.00 -0.30 7.35
N VAL A 79 -6.46 -1.36 6.74
CA VAL A 79 -7.21 -2.17 5.76
C VAL A 79 -8.38 -2.89 6.46
N PRO A 80 -9.65 -2.71 6.02
CA PRO A 80 -10.82 -3.33 6.65
C PRO A 80 -10.83 -4.85 6.53
N THR A 81 -11.41 -5.55 7.52
CA THR A 81 -11.55 -7.01 7.51
C THR A 81 -12.43 -7.55 6.39
N THR A 82 -13.30 -6.72 5.83
CA THR A 82 -14.19 -7.05 4.70
C THR A 82 -13.51 -6.89 3.34
N ASP A 83 -12.30 -6.32 3.29
CA ASP A 83 -11.60 -6.08 2.04
C ASP A 83 -10.87 -7.33 1.54
N ALA A 84 -10.89 -7.56 0.23
CA ALA A 84 -10.17 -8.68 -0.40
C ALA A 84 -8.66 -8.65 -0.13
N ASN A 85 -8.08 -7.49 0.15
CA ASN A 85 -6.66 -7.31 0.45
C ASN A 85 -6.32 -7.47 1.94
N TYR A 86 -7.29 -7.71 2.83
CA TYR A 86 -7.06 -7.79 4.27
C TYR A 86 -6.00 -8.84 4.64
N GLN A 87 -6.10 -10.03 4.06
CA GLN A 87 -5.15 -11.12 4.30
C GLN A 87 -3.73 -10.72 3.89
N ILE A 88 -3.59 -10.11 2.70
CA ILE A 88 -2.29 -9.62 2.20
C ILE A 88 -1.72 -8.56 3.14
N ALA A 89 -2.55 -7.64 3.64
CA ALA A 89 -2.14 -6.63 4.61
C ALA A 89 -1.63 -7.24 5.92
N ARG A 90 -2.34 -8.26 6.46
CA ARG A 90 -1.94 -8.96 7.69
C ARG A 90 -0.63 -9.75 7.52
N ILE A 91 -0.44 -10.41 6.38
CA ILE A 91 0.81 -11.13 6.07
C ILE A 91 1.99 -10.15 6.05
N LYS A 92 1.86 -9.03 5.33
CA LYS A 92 2.89 -7.98 5.29
C LYS A 92 3.20 -7.42 6.68
N MET A 93 2.19 -7.17 7.52
CA MET A 93 2.41 -6.76 8.91
C MET A 93 3.23 -7.79 9.69
N ALA A 94 2.92 -9.08 9.52
CA ALA A 94 3.66 -10.14 10.18
C ALA A 94 5.13 -10.13 9.74
N GLU A 95 5.41 -10.05 8.44
CA GLU A 95 6.76 -9.94 7.90
C GLU A 95 7.53 -8.76 8.50
N ILE A 96 6.92 -7.58 8.59
CA ILE A 96 7.54 -6.41 9.23
C ILE A 96 7.85 -6.68 10.71
N TYR A 97 6.89 -7.25 11.46
CA TYR A 97 7.12 -7.55 12.88
C TYR A 97 8.25 -8.57 13.08
N LEU A 98 8.36 -9.56 12.20
CA LEU A 98 9.41 -10.57 12.26
C LEU A 98 10.78 -10.01 11.87
N ASN A 99 10.84 -9.25 10.78
CA ASN A 99 12.09 -8.87 10.13
C ASN A 99 12.65 -7.54 10.65
N GLU A 100 11.81 -6.53 10.82
CA GLU A 100 12.23 -5.17 11.17
C GLU A 100 12.16 -4.92 12.68
N LYS A 101 11.06 -5.32 13.33
CA LYS A 101 10.84 -5.06 14.76
C LYS A 101 11.34 -6.17 15.68
N LYS A 102 11.58 -7.37 15.13
CA LYS A 102 11.91 -8.59 15.89
C LYS A 102 10.90 -8.92 17.00
N ASP A 103 9.63 -8.53 16.82
CA ASP A 103 8.55 -8.73 17.78
C ASP A 103 7.74 -9.99 17.44
N LYS A 104 8.19 -11.13 18.00
CA LYS A 104 7.55 -12.43 17.78
C LYS A 104 6.11 -12.49 18.29
N ARG A 105 5.75 -11.69 19.30
CA ARG A 105 4.38 -11.67 19.85
C ARG A 105 3.42 -11.01 18.86
N LYS A 106 3.79 -9.83 18.34
CA LYS A 106 2.98 -9.13 17.33
C LYS A 106 2.92 -9.89 16.01
N PHE A 107 4.02 -10.53 15.61
CA PHE A 107 4.03 -11.48 14.49
C PHE A 107 2.96 -12.57 14.65
N ALA A 108 2.93 -13.27 15.77
CA ALA A 108 1.95 -14.32 16.02
C ALA A 108 0.50 -13.80 16.03
N MET A 109 0.29 -12.60 16.57
CA MET A 109 -1.03 -11.96 16.58
C MET A 109 -1.56 -11.67 15.18
N CYS A 110 -0.71 -11.32 14.20
CA CYS A 110 -1.13 -11.12 12.81
C CYS A 110 -1.79 -12.37 12.21
N PHE A 111 -1.28 -13.56 12.52
CA PHE A 111 -1.86 -14.83 12.05
C PHE A 111 -3.10 -15.26 12.82
N LYS A 112 -3.21 -14.90 14.10
CA LYS A 112 -4.44 -15.10 14.88
C LYS A 112 -5.61 -14.42 14.17
N TYR A 113 -5.45 -13.18 13.69
CA TYR A 113 -6.48 -12.48 12.93
C TYR A 113 -6.86 -13.13 11.60
N ILE A 114 -5.91 -13.78 10.91
CA ILE A 114 -6.18 -14.53 9.69
C ILE A 114 -7.00 -15.79 10.01
N TYR A 115 -6.67 -16.51 11.09
CA TYR A 115 -7.38 -17.72 11.47
C TYR A 115 -8.85 -17.45 11.84
N TYR A 116 -9.16 -16.37 12.56
CA TYR A 116 -10.55 -16.00 12.86
C TYR A 116 -11.36 -15.65 11.61
N PHE A 117 -10.73 -15.13 10.55
CA PHE A 117 -11.43 -14.87 9.29
C PHE A 117 -11.93 -16.15 8.62
N TYR A 118 -11.14 -17.22 8.65
CA TYR A 118 -11.49 -18.54 8.08
C TYR A 118 -12.56 -19.31 8.86
N PHE A 119 -12.81 -18.98 10.13
CA PHE A 119 -13.76 -19.70 10.97
C PHE A 119 -15.08 -18.95 11.20
N ILE A 120 -15.17 -17.68 10.79
CA ILE A 120 -16.36 -16.83 11.01
C ILE A 120 -17.07 -16.46 9.69
N ASN A 121 -16.44 -16.68 8.53
CA ASN A 121 -17.08 -16.62 7.21
C ASN A 121 -17.13 -18.00 6.57
#